data_AF-A0A978T300-F1
#
_entry.id   AF-A0A978T300-F1
#
_cell.length_a   1.000
_cell.length_b   1.000
_cell.length_c   1.000
_cell.angle_alpha   90.00
_cell.angle_beta   90.00
_cell.angle_gamma   90.00
#
_symmetry.space_group_name_H-M   'P 1'
#
loop_
_entity.id
_entity.type
_entity.pdbx_description
1 polymer ?
#
loop_
_entity_poly.entity_id
_entity_poly.type
_entity_poly.pdbx_seq_one_letter_code
_entity_poly.pdbx_strand_id
1 'polypeptide(L)'
;MQYWRGKRKRPIIAAVSSLLLLTGCLGLGIGQTGNHGIEIKFLAGSDLGEFCRRIAEKLNSSKPKLDNGQRFYLTCDVRGSGDVVNEVINLSKKLADGTISPQSPQFPSIISVDGEIYYSQLIYQINKIFPGKNYIPPIADSPLIAYSPMVFMTTKELAPLWEKQPNIFVALASYENYQQMEKQAPPIPIYFAQTAPTRSNSGLQTLVAQFAAVANKPPQDLTIADVKKYQEEVKRIQSKVTRYGVSTATLAQSMVENGIFWAS
;
A
#
# COMPACT_ATOMS: atom_id res chain seq x y z
N MET A 1 -0.14 62.20 -37.98
CA MET A 1 -0.85 62.38 -39.26
C MET A 1 -2.30 61.92 -39.08
N GLN A 2 -3.24 62.84 -39.32
CA GLN A 2 -4.70 62.68 -39.59
C GLN A 2 -5.58 61.94 -38.54
N TYR A 3 -6.33 62.65 -37.68
CA TYR A 3 -7.72 63.18 -37.84
C TYR A 3 -8.81 62.07 -37.92
N TRP A 4 -9.65 61.82 -36.90
CA TRP A 4 -10.88 62.53 -36.42
C TRP A 4 -12.21 61.99 -37.00
N ARG A 5 -13.26 62.01 -36.14
CA ARG A 5 -14.71 61.73 -36.32
C ARG A 5 -15.11 60.26 -36.17
N GLY A 6 -16.04 59.84 -35.31
CA GLY A 6 -17.07 60.52 -34.52
C GLY A 6 -18.47 60.11 -34.99
N LYS A 7 -19.27 59.49 -34.11
CA LYS A 7 -20.71 59.76 -33.91
C LYS A 7 -21.32 58.85 -32.83
N ARG A 8 -21.81 59.47 -31.76
CA ARG A 8 -22.83 58.92 -30.84
C ARG A 8 -24.21 59.11 -31.46
N LYS A 9 -25.11 58.16 -31.27
CA LYS A 9 -26.55 58.39 -31.06
C LYS A 9 -27.06 57.38 -30.01
N ARG A 10 -27.69 57.90 -28.96
CA ARG A 10 -28.52 57.16 -27.97
C ARG A 10 -30.02 57.33 -28.40
N PRO A 11 -31.02 56.99 -27.57
CA PRO A 11 -31.68 55.69 -27.42
C PRO A 11 -33.21 55.79 -27.63
N ILE A 12 -33.96 54.73 -27.99
CA ILE A 12 -35.41 54.69 -27.76
C ILE A 12 -35.87 53.29 -27.34
N ILE A 13 -36.71 53.34 -26.30
CA ILE A 13 -37.38 52.34 -25.45
C ILE A 13 -38.41 51.48 -26.22
N ALA A 14 -38.53 50.19 -25.85
CA ALA A 14 -39.82 49.52 -25.68
C ALA A 14 -39.64 48.22 -24.87
N ALA A 15 -40.28 48.18 -23.70
CA ALA A 15 -40.45 47.00 -22.84
C ALA A 15 -41.48 46.04 -23.44
N VAL A 16 -41.34 44.72 -23.21
CA VAL A 16 -42.44 43.79 -22.88
C VAL A 16 -41.85 42.48 -22.31
N SER A 17 -42.30 42.18 -21.09
CA SER A 17 -42.63 40.90 -20.46
C SER A 17 -41.71 39.67 -20.56
N SER A 18 -41.17 39.33 -19.40
CA SER A 18 -41.38 38.07 -18.69
C SER A 18 -41.42 36.77 -19.50
N LEU A 19 -40.33 36.00 -19.42
CA LEU A 19 -40.42 34.54 -19.23
C LEU A 19 -39.26 34.09 -18.33
N LEU A 20 -39.60 33.83 -17.07
CA LEU A 20 -38.78 33.08 -16.11
C LEU A 20 -38.77 31.61 -16.55
N LEU A 21 -37.63 31.13 -17.05
CA LEU A 21 -37.35 29.70 -17.19
C LEU A 21 -36.00 29.38 -16.54
N LEU A 22 -36.11 28.98 -15.27
CA LEU A 22 -35.32 27.96 -14.58
C LEU A 22 -33.98 27.56 -15.25
N THR A 23 -32.92 28.29 -14.93
CA THR A 23 -31.54 27.79 -15.05
C THR A 23 -31.24 26.85 -13.88
N GLY A 24 -31.79 25.64 -13.95
CA GLY A 24 -31.43 24.52 -13.07
C GLY A 24 -30.12 23.88 -13.51
N CYS A 25 -29.11 23.98 -12.63
CA CYS A 25 -27.94 23.09 -12.50
C CYS A 25 -27.36 22.45 -13.78
N LEU A 26 -26.54 23.20 -14.51
CA LEU A 26 -25.37 22.61 -15.21
C LEU A 26 -24.23 22.47 -14.19
N GLY A 27 -24.43 21.57 -13.23
CA GLY A 27 -23.32 20.92 -12.56
C GLY A 27 -22.79 19.89 -13.54
N LEU A 28 -21.60 20.14 -14.08
CA LEU A 28 -20.76 19.13 -14.74
C LEU A 28 -20.42 18.04 -13.71
N GLY A 29 -21.37 17.16 -13.45
CA GLY A 29 -21.08 15.83 -12.98
C GLY A 29 -20.36 15.14 -14.11
N ILE A 30 -19.04 15.02 -14.01
CA ILE A 30 -18.30 14.00 -14.73
C ILE A 30 -18.88 12.68 -14.22
N GLY A 31 -19.94 12.23 -14.89
CA GLY A 31 -20.53 10.93 -14.66
C GLY A 31 -19.43 9.92 -14.94
N GLN A 32 -18.91 9.31 -13.89
CA GLN A 32 -18.33 7.98 -14.01
C GLN A 32 -19.30 7.18 -14.87
N THR A 33 -18.84 6.68 -16.01
CA THR A 33 -19.58 5.74 -16.84
C THR A 33 -19.91 4.54 -15.95
N GLY A 34 -21.07 4.58 -15.30
CA GLY A 34 -21.35 3.78 -14.12
C GLY A 34 -21.46 2.31 -14.48
N ASN A 35 -20.59 1.50 -13.90
CA ASN A 35 -20.81 0.05 -13.92
C ASN A 35 -22.13 -0.24 -13.18
N HIS A 36 -23.11 -0.77 -13.89
CA HIS A 36 -24.40 -1.15 -13.31
C HIS A 36 -24.37 -2.61 -12.86
N GLY A 37 -24.61 -2.87 -11.56
CA GLY A 37 -24.65 -4.22 -10.99
C GLY A 37 -24.39 -4.23 -9.48
N ILE A 38 -24.23 -5.43 -8.90
CA ILE A 38 -23.70 -5.60 -7.55
C ILE A 38 -22.21 -5.22 -7.55
N GLU A 39 -21.82 -4.34 -6.64
CA GLU A 39 -20.41 -4.04 -6.40
C GLU A 39 -19.76 -5.14 -5.56
N ILE A 40 -18.68 -5.71 -6.07
CA ILE A 40 -17.74 -6.52 -5.30
C ILE A 40 -16.58 -5.60 -4.94
N LYS A 41 -16.51 -5.18 -3.68
CA LYS A 41 -15.45 -4.29 -3.20
C LYS A 41 -14.26 -5.12 -2.73
N PHE A 42 -13.15 -5.01 -3.45
CA PHE A 42 -11.90 -5.66 -3.08
C PHE A 42 -10.96 -4.66 -2.42
N LEU A 43 -10.80 -4.79 -1.10
CA LEU A 43 -9.83 -4.04 -0.31
C LEU A 43 -8.52 -4.85 -0.25
N ALA A 44 -7.47 -4.34 -0.87
CA ALA A 44 -6.22 -5.07 -1.06
C ALA A 44 -5.00 -4.31 -0.55
N GLY A 45 -3.99 -5.06 -0.09
CA GLY A 45 -2.65 -4.58 0.15
C GLY A 45 -2.00 -4.00 -1.10
N SER A 46 -1.09 -3.05 -0.91
CA SER A 46 -0.53 -2.23 -1.99
C SER A 46 0.28 -3.02 -2.99
N ASP A 47 0.86 -4.14 -2.58
CA ASP A 47 1.66 -4.98 -3.47
C ASP A 47 0.78 -5.68 -4.54
N LEU A 48 -0.53 -5.81 -4.30
CA LEU A 48 -1.51 -6.29 -5.28
C LEU A 48 -2.11 -5.18 -6.15
N GLY A 49 -1.64 -3.94 -6.07
CA GLY A 49 -2.31 -2.80 -6.71
C GLY A 49 -2.50 -2.92 -8.22
N GLU A 50 -1.43 -3.26 -8.95
CA GLU A 50 -1.51 -3.44 -10.40
C GLU A 50 -2.32 -4.68 -10.79
N PHE A 51 -2.16 -5.78 -10.03
CA PHE A 51 -2.96 -6.98 -10.21
C PHE A 51 -4.45 -6.67 -10.06
N CYS A 52 -4.83 -5.97 -9.00
CA CYS A 52 -6.21 -5.59 -8.71
C CYS A 52 -6.79 -4.75 -9.85
N ARG A 53 -6.08 -3.70 -10.28
CA ARG A 53 -6.51 -2.85 -11.40
C ARG A 53 -6.75 -3.65 -12.67
N ARG A 54 -5.77 -4.48 -13.09
CA ARG A 54 -5.87 -5.28 -14.32
C ARG A 54 -7.00 -6.30 -14.26
N ILE A 55 -7.22 -6.94 -13.11
CA ILE A 55 -8.32 -7.90 -12.94
C ILE A 55 -9.67 -7.20 -12.96
N ALA A 56 -9.81 -6.04 -12.29
CA ALA A 56 -11.04 -5.25 -12.32
C ALA A 56 -11.37 -4.79 -13.74
N GLU A 57 -10.39 -4.26 -14.49
CA GLU A 57 -10.56 -3.88 -15.89
C GLU A 57 -11.03 -5.07 -16.74
N LYS A 58 -10.32 -6.20 -16.65
CA LYS A 58 -10.64 -7.41 -17.41
C LYS A 58 -12.03 -7.95 -17.06
N LEU A 59 -12.33 -8.11 -15.78
CA LEU A 59 -13.62 -8.64 -15.31
C LEU A 59 -14.77 -7.71 -15.68
N ASN A 60 -14.65 -6.41 -15.43
CA ASN A 60 -15.74 -5.48 -15.70
C ASN A 60 -16.03 -5.36 -17.21
N SER A 61 -15.01 -5.51 -18.06
CA SER A 61 -15.18 -5.53 -19.52
C SER A 61 -16.02 -6.71 -20.01
N SER A 62 -16.00 -7.85 -19.32
CA SER A 62 -16.80 -9.03 -19.68
C SER A 62 -18.27 -8.92 -19.24
N LYS A 63 -18.62 -7.89 -18.46
CA LYS A 63 -19.97 -7.62 -17.94
C LYS A 63 -20.57 -8.86 -17.28
N PRO A 64 -19.91 -9.41 -16.24
CA PRO A 64 -20.26 -10.71 -15.70
C PRO A 64 -21.62 -10.66 -15.03
N LYS A 65 -22.27 -11.82 -14.96
CA LYS A 65 -23.59 -12.01 -14.37
C LYS A 65 -23.58 -13.22 -13.45
N LEU A 66 -24.37 -13.14 -12.39
CA LEU A 66 -24.75 -14.29 -11.59
C LEU A 66 -25.72 -15.19 -12.37
N ASP A 67 -25.97 -16.40 -11.88
CA ASP A 67 -26.89 -17.37 -12.50
C ASP A 67 -28.33 -16.82 -12.63
N ASN A 68 -28.72 -15.90 -11.76
CA ASN A 68 -30.01 -15.20 -11.82
C ASN A 68 -30.07 -14.05 -12.85
N GLY A 69 -29.00 -13.87 -13.64
CA GLY A 69 -28.88 -12.82 -14.66
C GLY A 69 -28.45 -11.45 -14.13
N GLN A 70 -28.33 -11.27 -12.82
CA GLN A 70 -27.91 -10.01 -12.20
C GLN A 70 -26.43 -9.73 -12.49
N ARG A 71 -26.14 -8.53 -12.99
CA ARG A 71 -24.76 -8.10 -13.24
C ARG A 71 -24.02 -7.82 -11.94
N PHE A 72 -22.72 -8.03 -11.95
CA PHE A 72 -21.82 -7.57 -10.90
C PHE A 72 -20.55 -6.96 -11.51
N TYR A 73 -19.83 -6.20 -10.71
CA TYR A 73 -18.56 -5.58 -11.11
C TYR A 73 -17.61 -5.53 -9.92
N LEU A 74 -16.32 -5.47 -10.18
CA LEU A 74 -15.26 -5.38 -9.18
C LEU A 74 -14.73 -3.95 -9.09
N THR A 75 -14.61 -3.45 -7.86
CA THR A 75 -13.86 -2.22 -7.55
C THR A 75 -12.70 -2.54 -6.65
N CYS A 76 -11.57 -1.91 -6.91
CA CYS A 76 -10.36 -2.06 -6.13
C CYS A 76 -10.13 -0.82 -5.26
N ASP A 77 -9.99 -1.03 -3.95
CA ASP A 77 -9.43 -0.06 -3.01
C ASP A 77 -8.10 -0.62 -2.51
N VAL A 78 -7.00 0.05 -2.83
CA VAL A 78 -5.64 -0.45 -2.58
C VAL A 78 -4.96 0.45 -1.57
N ARG A 79 -4.46 -0.13 -0.47
CA ARG A 79 -3.84 0.61 0.64
C ARG A 79 -2.64 -0.14 1.20
N GLY A 80 -1.85 0.49 2.06
CA GLY A 80 -0.85 -0.24 2.85
C GLY A 80 -1.54 -1.33 3.68
N SER A 81 -0.92 -2.50 3.84
CA SER A 81 -1.56 -3.61 4.55
C SER A 81 -1.95 -3.29 6.00
N GLY A 82 -1.18 -2.44 6.69
CA GLY A 82 -1.58 -1.91 8.00
C GLY A 82 -2.85 -1.05 7.94
N ASP A 83 -3.03 -0.26 6.87
CA ASP A 83 -4.21 0.57 6.66
C ASP A 83 -5.44 -0.30 6.30
N VAL A 84 -5.25 -1.38 5.53
CA VAL A 84 -6.30 -2.38 5.28
C VAL A 84 -6.78 -2.99 6.60
N VAL A 85 -5.85 -3.44 7.44
CA VAL A 85 -6.16 -4.01 8.76
C VAL A 85 -6.91 -2.99 9.62
N ASN A 86 -6.44 -1.74 9.67
CA ASN A 86 -7.07 -0.67 10.45
C ASN A 86 -8.49 -0.35 9.96
N GLU A 87 -8.72 -0.30 8.66
CA GLU A 87 -10.06 -0.08 8.07
C GLU A 87 -11.04 -1.17 8.53
N VAL A 88 -10.65 -2.43 8.38
CA VAL A 88 -11.51 -3.58 8.75
C VAL A 88 -11.77 -3.60 10.26
N ILE A 89 -10.77 -3.30 11.09
CA ILE A 89 -10.93 -3.17 12.55
C ILE A 89 -11.90 -2.04 12.89
N ASN A 90 -11.79 -0.88 12.25
CA ASN A 90 -12.64 0.27 12.51
C ASN A 90 -14.11 0.00 12.14
N LEU A 91 -14.35 -0.64 10.99
CA LEU A 91 -15.69 -1.08 10.60
C LEU A 91 -16.23 -2.14 11.56
N SER A 92 -15.39 -3.07 12.00
CA SER A 92 -15.78 -4.12 12.95
C SER A 92 -16.17 -3.56 14.32
N LYS A 93 -15.46 -2.54 14.83
CA LYS A 93 -15.85 -1.81 16.04
C LYS A 93 -17.19 -1.10 15.88
N LYS A 94 -17.37 -0.36 14.78
CA LYS A 94 -18.64 0.30 14.46
C LYS A 94 -19.81 -0.70 14.42
N LEU A 95 -19.58 -1.90 13.89
CA LEU A 95 -20.55 -2.99 13.86
C LEU A 95 -20.86 -3.52 15.26
N ALA A 96 -19.83 -3.76 16.08
CA ALA A 96 -19.99 -4.19 17.48
C ALA A 96 -20.79 -3.17 18.30
N ASP A 97 -20.56 -1.88 18.04
CA ASP A 97 -21.25 -0.76 18.68
C ASP A 97 -22.66 -0.50 18.10
N GLY A 98 -23.08 -1.26 17.07
CA GLY A 98 -24.38 -1.11 16.41
C GLY A 98 -24.54 0.16 15.56
N THR A 99 -23.46 0.89 15.31
CA THR A 99 -23.47 2.14 14.53
C THR A 99 -23.51 1.92 13.01
N ILE A 100 -23.19 0.70 12.55
CA ILE A 100 -23.37 0.26 11.17
C ILE A 100 -24.02 -1.12 11.13
N SER A 101 -24.79 -1.38 10.08
CA SER A 101 -25.38 -2.71 9.81
C SER A 101 -24.33 -3.67 9.23
N PRO A 102 -24.43 -4.99 9.47
CA PRO A 102 -23.61 -6.00 8.79
C PRO A 102 -23.70 -5.93 7.25
N GLN A 103 -24.82 -5.43 6.69
CA GLN A 103 -25.01 -5.26 5.25
C GLN A 103 -24.57 -3.88 4.75
N SER A 104 -23.87 -3.10 5.58
CA SER A 104 -23.38 -1.78 5.19
C SER A 104 -22.45 -1.89 3.96
N PRO A 105 -22.65 -1.08 2.91
CA PRO A 105 -21.80 -1.08 1.72
C PRO A 105 -20.37 -0.56 2.01
N GLN A 106 -20.11 -0.09 3.24
CA GLN A 106 -18.76 0.26 3.68
C GLN A 106 -17.88 -0.98 3.86
N PHE A 107 -18.45 -2.14 4.20
CA PHE A 107 -17.68 -3.36 4.31
C PHE A 107 -17.13 -3.81 2.94
N PRO A 108 -15.84 -4.19 2.86
CA PRO A 108 -15.33 -4.84 1.67
C PRO A 108 -15.94 -6.23 1.51
N SER A 109 -16.16 -6.65 0.27
CA SER A 109 -16.60 -8.01 -0.07
C SER A 109 -15.42 -9.00 -0.03
N ILE A 110 -14.23 -8.52 -0.39
CA ILE A 110 -12.99 -9.30 -0.43
C ILE A 110 -11.91 -8.47 0.27
N ILE A 111 -11.14 -9.12 1.15
CA ILE A 111 -9.99 -8.51 1.82
C ILE A 111 -8.75 -9.31 1.44
N SER A 112 -7.67 -8.63 1.10
CA SER A 112 -6.33 -9.22 1.00
C SER A 112 -5.33 -8.30 1.67
N VAL A 113 -4.41 -8.90 2.42
CA VAL A 113 -3.26 -8.21 3.01
C VAL A 113 -1.98 -8.83 2.46
N ASP A 114 -0.94 -8.02 2.40
CA ASP A 114 0.39 -8.45 2.00
C ASP A 114 1.04 -9.15 3.21
N GLY A 115 1.26 -10.46 3.10
CA GLY A 115 1.98 -11.25 4.08
C GLY A 115 1.18 -11.69 5.32
N GLU A 116 1.71 -12.71 5.99
CA GLU A 116 1.07 -13.40 7.12
C GLU A 116 1.06 -12.58 8.42
N ILE A 117 1.96 -11.60 8.56
CA ILE A 117 2.05 -10.77 9.78
C ILE A 117 0.78 -9.92 9.94
N TYR A 118 0.39 -9.21 8.88
CA TYR A 118 -0.85 -8.40 8.92
C TYR A 118 -2.09 -9.27 8.95
N TYR A 119 -2.06 -10.45 8.31
CA TYR A 119 -3.15 -11.41 8.41
C TYR A 119 -3.32 -11.84 9.88
N SER A 120 -2.25 -12.28 10.53
CA SER A 120 -2.26 -12.69 11.94
C SER A 120 -2.73 -11.55 12.85
N GLN A 121 -2.30 -10.32 12.58
CA GLN A 121 -2.76 -9.14 13.31
C GLN A 121 -4.26 -8.93 13.13
N LEU A 122 -4.79 -9.08 11.91
CA LEU A 122 -6.22 -8.96 11.64
C LEU A 122 -7.03 -10.00 12.42
N ILE A 123 -6.65 -11.29 12.34
CA ILE A 123 -7.29 -12.38 13.11
C ILE A 123 -7.31 -12.01 14.60
N TYR A 124 -6.15 -11.63 15.14
CA TYR A 124 -5.99 -11.30 16.56
C TYR A 124 -6.91 -10.15 17.00
N GLN A 125 -6.94 -9.05 16.23
CA GLN A 125 -7.72 -7.87 16.59
C GLN A 125 -9.22 -8.11 16.42
N ILE A 126 -9.65 -8.83 15.37
CA ILE A 126 -11.05 -9.18 15.18
C ILE A 126 -11.54 -10.14 16.28
N ASN A 127 -10.72 -11.11 16.70
CA ASN A 127 -11.07 -12.00 17.81
C ASN A 127 -11.21 -11.26 19.16
N LYS A 128 -10.51 -10.13 19.34
CA LYS A 128 -10.73 -9.27 20.52
C LYS A 128 -12.08 -8.55 20.49
N ILE A 129 -12.56 -8.15 19.31
CA ILE A 129 -13.84 -7.46 19.16
C ILE A 129 -14.99 -8.47 19.21
N PHE A 130 -14.82 -9.64 18.60
CA PHE A 130 -15.83 -10.69 18.51
C PHE A 130 -15.28 -12.06 18.96
N PRO A 131 -15.10 -12.27 20.28
CA PRO A 131 -14.49 -13.49 20.80
C PRO A 131 -15.23 -14.75 20.35
N GLY A 132 -14.48 -15.71 19.78
CA GLY A 132 -14.99 -17.03 19.39
C GLY A 132 -15.89 -17.06 18.16
N LYS A 133 -16.07 -15.93 17.45
CA LYS A 133 -16.87 -15.88 16.21
C LYS A 133 -16.11 -16.37 14.98
N ASN A 134 -14.77 -16.37 15.02
CA ASN A 134 -13.90 -16.83 13.94
C ASN A 134 -14.25 -16.20 12.57
N TYR A 135 -14.55 -14.90 12.54
CA TYR A 135 -14.95 -14.20 11.32
C TYR A 135 -13.88 -14.18 10.23
N ILE A 136 -12.61 -14.24 10.63
CA ILE A 136 -11.49 -14.31 9.71
C ILE A 136 -10.96 -15.76 9.75
N PRO A 137 -10.91 -16.47 8.61
CA PRO A 137 -10.41 -17.83 8.58
C PRO A 137 -8.92 -17.89 8.96
N PRO A 138 -8.42 -19.05 9.39
CA PRO A 138 -6.98 -19.27 9.56
C PRO A 138 -6.21 -18.99 8.26
N ILE A 139 -4.93 -18.63 8.40
CA ILE A 139 -4.05 -18.33 7.26
C ILE A 139 -3.95 -19.54 6.32
N ALA A 140 -3.82 -20.75 6.86
CA ALA A 140 -3.71 -22.00 6.09
C ALA A 140 -4.93 -22.30 5.22
N ASP A 141 -6.11 -21.77 5.60
CA ASP A 141 -7.37 -21.97 4.88
C ASP A 141 -7.65 -20.84 3.87
N SER A 142 -6.77 -19.83 3.83
CA SER A 142 -6.93 -18.66 2.96
C SER A 142 -6.17 -18.84 1.65
N PRO A 143 -6.78 -18.54 0.50
CA PRO A 143 -6.12 -18.72 -0.78
C PRO A 143 -4.94 -17.75 -0.96
N LEU A 144 -3.77 -18.30 -1.31
CA LEU A 144 -2.62 -17.50 -1.71
C LEU A 144 -2.85 -16.94 -3.11
N ILE A 145 -2.98 -15.61 -3.21
CA ILE A 145 -3.18 -14.92 -4.49
C ILE A 145 -1.85 -14.75 -5.24
N ALA A 146 -0.79 -14.39 -4.52
CA ALA A 146 0.53 -14.17 -5.06
C ALA A 146 1.62 -14.41 -4.00
N TYR A 147 2.81 -14.80 -4.45
CA TYR A 147 4.00 -14.91 -3.64
C TYR A 147 5.08 -13.98 -4.18
N SER A 148 5.74 -13.23 -3.29
CA SER A 148 6.85 -12.35 -3.64
C SER A 148 7.98 -12.56 -2.62
N PRO A 149 9.17 -13.01 -3.05
CA PRO A 149 10.31 -13.15 -2.14
C PRO A 149 10.86 -11.78 -1.73
N MET A 150 11.28 -11.67 -0.47
CA MET A 150 12.10 -10.54 -0.04
C MET A 150 13.50 -10.68 -0.63
N VAL A 151 13.99 -9.62 -1.28
CA VAL A 151 15.31 -9.59 -1.91
C VAL A 151 16.13 -8.41 -1.39
N PHE A 152 17.44 -8.58 -1.30
CA PHE A 152 18.38 -7.47 -1.06
C PHE A 152 18.96 -7.04 -2.40
N MET A 153 18.49 -5.89 -2.91
CA MET A 153 18.93 -5.37 -4.21
C MET A 153 20.16 -4.49 -4.04
N THR A 154 21.15 -4.67 -4.91
CA THR A 154 22.42 -3.92 -4.90
C THR A 154 22.93 -3.76 -6.34
N THR A 155 23.96 -2.94 -6.54
CA THR A 155 24.60 -2.82 -7.85
C THR A 155 25.44 -4.05 -8.19
N LYS A 156 25.69 -4.26 -9.48
CA LYS A 156 26.46 -5.41 -9.99
C LYS A 156 27.85 -5.51 -9.37
N GLU A 157 28.48 -4.38 -9.08
CA GLU A 157 29.83 -4.28 -8.52
C GLU A 157 29.88 -4.75 -7.07
N LEU A 158 28.79 -4.53 -6.31
CA LEU A 158 28.71 -4.87 -4.89
C LEU A 158 28.07 -6.24 -4.64
N ALA A 159 27.33 -6.79 -5.60
CA ALA A 159 26.65 -8.08 -5.47
C ALA A 159 27.60 -9.22 -5.00
N PRO A 160 28.81 -9.39 -5.56
CA PRO A 160 29.73 -10.45 -5.11
C PRO A 160 30.17 -10.33 -3.64
N LEU A 161 30.19 -9.12 -3.07
CA LEU A 161 30.52 -8.91 -1.66
C LEU A 161 29.39 -9.38 -0.75
N TRP A 162 28.15 -9.12 -1.15
CA TRP A 162 26.95 -9.52 -0.42
C TRP A 162 26.66 -11.02 -0.53
N GLU A 163 26.91 -11.62 -1.68
CA GLU A 163 26.75 -13.08 -1.90
C GLU A 163 27.65 -13.92 -0.98
N LYS A 164 28.81 -13.40 -0.58
CA LYS A 164 29.72 -14.08 0.37
C LYS A 164 29.22 -14.01 1.82
N GLN A 165 28.25 -13.16 2.13
CA GLN A 165 27.77 -13.00 3.51
C GLN A 165 26.75 -14.09 3.83
N PRO A 166 26.97 -14.92 4.87
CA PRO A 166 25.98 -15.94 5.25
C PRO A 166 24.70 -15.32 5.78
N ASN A 167 24.77 -14.09 6.29
CA ASN A 167 23.61 -13.33 6.77
C ASN A 167 23.83 -11.83 6.54
N ILE A 168 23.03 -11.25 5.65
CA ILE A 168 23.13 -9.84 5.25
C ILE A 168 22.90 -8.90 6.44
N PHE A 169 21.91 -9.17 7.30
CA PHE A 169 21.60 -8.29 8.42
C PHE A 169 22.65 -8.35 9.53
N VAL A 170 23.26 -9.52 9.77
CA VAL A 170 24.41 -9.64 10.68
C VAL A 170 25.61 -8.87 10.13
N ALA A 171 25.87 -8.95 8.81
CA ALA A 171 26.90 -8.15 8.15
C ALA A 171 26.62 -6.65 8.28
N LEU A 172 25.38 -6.22 8.04
CA LEU A 172 24.94 -4.82 8.23
C LEU A 172 25.11 -4.33 9.67
N ALA A 173 24.96 -5.20 10.68
CA ALA A 173 25.21 -4.84 12.07
C ALA A 173 26.70 -4.74 12.43
N SER A 174 27.56 -5.42 11.66
CA SER A 174 28.97 -5.65 11.99
C SER A 174 29.95 -4.76 11.25
N TYR A 175 29.61 -4.34 10.02
CA TYR A 175 30.50 -3.60 9.13
C TYR A 175 29.94 -2.23 8.79
N GLU A 176 30.75 -1.19 8.94
CA GLU A 176 30.43 0.20 8.61
C GLU A 176 30.69 0.55 7.15
N ASN A 177 31.62 -0.14 6.49
CA ASN A 177 31.99 0.08 5.10
C ASN A 177 32.37 -1.23 4.40
N TYR A 178 32.39 -1.22 3.07
CA TYR A 178 32.67 -2.42 2.29
C TYR A 178 34.11 -2.93 2.46
N GLN A 179 35.07 -2.05 2.75
CA GLN A 179 36.46 -2.43 2.99
C GLN A 179 36.62 -3.31 4.25
N GLN A 180 35.75 -3.14 5.25
CA GLN A 180 35.71 -4.02 6.42
C GLN A 180 35.16 -5.42 6.10
N MET A 181 34.30 -5.54 5.08
CA MET A 181 33.83 -6.84 4.58
C MET A 181 34.91 -7.56 3.78
N GLU A 182 35.63 -6.82 2.91
CA GLU A 182 36.71 -7.36 2.09
C GLU A 182 37.77 -6.26 1.85
N LYS A 183 39.04 -6.53 2.21
CA LYS A 183 40.11 -5.51 2.21
C LYS A 183 40.32 -4.78 0.88
N GLN A 184 40.03 -5.46 -0.24
CA GLN A 184 40.18 -4.95 -1.60
C GLN A 184 38.98 -4.08 -2.05
N ALA A 185 37.88 -4.09 -1.29
CA ALA A 185 36.67 -3.36 -1.63
C ALA A 185 36.81 -1.85 -1.36
N PRO A 186 35.96 -1.02 -1.99
CA PRO A 186 36.00 0.43 -1.79
C PRO A 186 35.75 0.82 -0.32
N PRO A 187 36.43 1.86 0.21
CA PRO A 187 36.22 2.35 1.58
C PRO A 187 34.97 3.24 1.70
N ILE A 188 33.87 2.83 1.07
CA ILE A 188 32.60 3.57 1.06
C ILE A 188 31.68 3.04 2.17
N PRO A 189 30.98 3.90 2.92
CA PRO A 189 30.01 3.47 3.93
C PRO A 189 28.92 2.57 3.36
N ILE A 190 28.39 1.67 4.19
CA ILE A 190 27.26 0.82 3.82
C ILE A 190 25.96 1.55 4.20
N TYR A 191 25.21 1.96 3.18
CA TYR A 191 23.87 2.51 3.31
C TYR A 191 22.89 1.70 2.46
N PHE A 192 21.62 1.69 2.88
CA PHE A 192 20.53 1.07 2.13
C PHE A 192 19.21 1.82 2.35
N ALA A 193 18.20 1.52 1.53
CA ALA A 193 16.85 2.00 1.74
C ALA A 193 15.87 0.82 1.90
N GLN A 194 14.80 1.06 2.62
CA GLN A 194 13.71 0.10 2.84
C GLN A 194 12.38 0.86 2.93
N THR A 195 11.24 0.19 3.04
CA THR A 195 9.96 0.88 3.30
C THR A 195 9.72 1.08 4.80
N ALA A 196 8.82 2.00 5.16
CA ALA A 196 8.50 2.31 6.55
C ALA A 196 7.84 1.11 7.28
N PRO A 197 8.42 0.57 8.37
CA PRO A 197 7.86 -0.59 9.08
C PRO A 197 6.46 -0.37 9.65
N THR A 198 6.09 0.87 9.92
CA THR A 198 4.77 1.23 10.47
C THR A 198 3.68 1.39 9.42
N ARG A 199 4.02 1.37 8.13
CA ARG A 199 3.08 1.65 7.03
C ARG A 199 3.07 0.60 5.93
N SER A 200 4.17 -0.13 5.76
CA SER A 200 4.35 -1.08 4.66
C SER A 200 4.69 -2.47 5.17
N ASN A 201 4.16 -3.49 4.49
CA ASN A 201 4.46 -4.89 4.77
C ASN A 201 5.94 -5.21 4.54
N SER A 202 6.52 -4.78 3.42
CA SER A 202 7.94 -5.02 3.18
C SER A 202 8.82 -4.43 4.30
N GLY A 203 8.48 -3.25 4.83
CA GLY A 203 9.22 -2.60 5.91
C GLY A 203 9.10 -3.36 7.23
N LEU A 204 7.90 -3.82 7.56
CA LEU A 204 7.67 -4.62 8.77
C LEU A 204 8.37 -5.97 8.67
N GLN A 205 8.27 -6.64 7.52
CA GLN A 205 8.96 -7.89 7.25
C GLN A 205 10.48 -7.71 7.31
N THR A 206 11.03 -6.63 6.77
CA THR A 206 12.46 -6.32 6.89
C THR A 206 12.87 -6.14 8.35
N LEU A 207 12.08 -5.42 9.15
CA LEU A 207 12.37 -5.24 10.58
C LEU A 207 12.33 -6.57 11.35
N VAL A 208 11.33 -7.41 11.09
CA VAL A 208 11.24 -8.75 11.69
C VAL A 208 12.42 -9.63 11.26
N ALA A 209 12.80 -9.59 9.98
CA ALA A 209 13.94 -10.33 9.45
C ALA A 209 15.26 -9.88 10.07
N GLN A 210 15.42 -8.59 10.39
CA GLN A 210 16.58 -8.09 11.11
C GLN A 210 16.67 -8.69 12.52
N PHE A 211 15.57 -8.67 13.28
CA PHE A 211 15.53 -9.31 14.61
C PHE A 211 15.79 -10.81 14.52
N ALA A 212 15.18 -11.51 13.55
CA ALA A 212 15.39 -12.94 13.31
C ALA A 212 16.87 -13.25 13.07
N ALA A 213 17.50 -12.46 12.20
CA ALA A 213 18.90 -12.60 11.84
C ALA A 213 19.84 -12.42 13.04
N VAL A 214 19.70 -11.32 13.80
CA VAL A 214 20.61 -11.03 14.93
C VAL A 214 20.36 -11.94 16.13
N ALA A 215 19.12 -12.42 16.31
CA ALA A 215 18.78 -13.41 17.32
C ALA A 215 19.19 -14.84 16.92
N ASN A 216 19.55 -15.05 15.65
CA ASN A 216 19.77 -16.36 15.05
C ASN A 216 18.60 -17.32 15.31
N LYS A 217 17.37 -16.84 15.07
CA LYS A 217 16.13 -17.59 15.22
C LYS A 217 15.27 -17.42 13.97
N PRO A 218 14.47 -18.43 13.60
CA PRO A 218 13.47 -18.24 12.58
C PRO A 218 12.39 -17.24 13.08
N PRO A 219 11.74 -16.47 12.18
CA PRO A 219 10.80 -15.42 12.58
C PRO A 219 9.67 -15.88 13.50
N GLN A 220 9.15 -17.09 13.30
CA GLN A 220 8.07 -17.67 14.11
C GLN A 220 8.47 -17.98 15.57
N ASP A 221 9.77 -18.10 15.85
CA ASP A 221 10.30 -18.39 17.19
C ASP A 221 10.78 -17.12 17.91
N LEU A 222 10.65 -15.95 17.29
CA LEU A 222 10.98 -14.67 17.92
C LEU A 222 10.03 -14.35 19.06
N THR A 223 10.59 -13.88 20.17
CA THR A 223 9.85 -13.44 21.35
C THR A 223 10.05 -11.96 21.64
N ILE A 224 9.20 -11.38 22.49
CA ILE A 224 9.40 -10.03 23.01
C ILE A 224 10.73 -9.90 23.76
N ALA A 225 11.21 -10.96 24.41
CA ALA A 225 12.50 -10.97 25.08
C ALA A 225 13.66 -10.82 24.08
N ASP A 226 13.57 -11.49 22.93
CA ASP A 226 14.55 -11.34 21.84
C ASP A 226 14.55 -9.91 21.30
N VAL A 227 13.36 -9.33 21.06
CA VAL A 227 13.23 -7.94 20.62
C VAL A 227 13.89 -6.97 21.60
N LYS A 228 13.68 -7.16 22.91
CA LYS A 228 14.32 -6.32 23.95
C LYS A 228 15.83 -6.52 24.01
N LYS A 229 16.31 -7.75 23.87
CA LYS A 229 17.73 -8.10 23.97
C LYS A 229 18.55 -7.51 22.81
N TYR A 230 18.02 -7.57 21.59
CA TYR A 230 18.77 -7.24 20.37
C TYR A 230 18.43 -5.85 19.79
N GLN A 231 17.86 -4.94 20.59
CA GLN A 231 17.49 -3.60 20.10
C GLN A 231 18.68 -2.82 19.56
N GLU A 232 19.85 -2.92 20.20
CA GLU A 232 21.02 -2.12 19.82
C GLU A 232 21.66 -2.61 18.50
N GLU A 233 21.70 -3.93 18.27
CA GLU A 233 22.08 -4.52 17.00
C GLU A 233 21.15 -4.05 15.87
N VAL A 234 19.84 -4.11 16.10
CA VAL A 234 18.87 -3.66 15.10
C VAL A 234 18.95 -2.15 14.88
N LYS A 235 19.16 -1.35 15.93
CA LYS A 235 19.40 0.11 15.79
C LYS A 235 20.62 0.42 14.93
N ARG A 236 21.73 -0.34 15.07
CA ARG A 236 22.92 -0.20 14.20
C ARG A 236 22.63 -0.53 12.74
N ILE A 237 21.76 -1.51 12.47
CA ILE A 237 21.30 -1.77 11.11
C ILE A 237 20.44 -0.59 10.62
N GLN A 238 19.46 -0.15 11.42
CA GLN A 238 18.53 0.92 11.06
C GLN A 238 19.22 2.28 10.88
N SER A 239 20.35 2.54 11.55
CA SER A 239 21.12 3.77 11.35
C SER A 239 21.78 3.86 9.97
N LYS A 240 21.82 2.76 9.21
CA LYS A 240 22.30 2.70 7.82
C LYS A 240 21.18 2.91 6.80
N VAL A 241 19.94 3.06 7.26
CA VAL A 241 18.79 3.36 6.41
C VAL A 241 18.78 4.86 6.10
N THR A 242 19.04 5.22 4.85
CA THR A 242 19.02 6.62 4.40
C THR A 242 17.62 7.12 4.09
N ARG A 243 16.72 6.20 3.72
CA ARG A 243 15.34 6.53 3.36
C ARG A 243 14.36 5.42 3.69
N TYR A 244 13.20 5.83 4.19
CA TYR A 244 12.01 4.98 4.32
C TYR A 244 10.99 5.29 3.22
N GLY A 245 10.86 4.39 2.24
CA GLY A 245 9.83 4.46 1.21
C GLY A 245 8.43 4.22 1.79
N VAL A 246 7.39 4.76 1.16
CA VAL A 246 6.00 4.49 1.55
C VAL A 246 5.48 3.16 1.02
N SER A 247 6.06 2.67 -0.09
CA SER A 247 5.78 1.36 -0.68
C SER A 247 6.97 0.81 -1.47
N THR A 248 6.98 -0.51 -1.71
CA THR A 248 8.01 -1.19 -2.52
C THR A 248 8.08 -0.59 -3.93
N ALA A 249 6.93 -0.28 -4.52
CA ALA A 249 6.85 0.36 -5.83
C ALA A 249 7.55 1.73 -5.87
N THR A 250 7.34 2.57 -4.84
CA THR A 250 8.02 3.89 -4.78
C THR A 250 9.52 3.76 -4.60
N LEU A 251 9.98 2.75 -3.85
CA LEU A 251 11.40 2.46 -3.70
C LEU A 251 12.01 2.05 -5.04
N ALA A 252 11.35 1.13 -5.76
CA ALA A 252 11.79 0.66 -7.08
C ALA A 252 11.83 1.80 -8.12
N GLN A 253 10.84 2.69 -8.13
CA GLN A 253 10.86 3.89 -8.97
C GLN A 253 12.06 4.79 -8.63
N SER A 254 12.31 5.03 -7.34
CA SER A 254 13.47 5.81 -6.90
C SER A 254 14.81 5.15 -7.26
N MET A 255 14.89 3.82 -7.35
CA MET A 255 16.07 3.13 -7.85
C MET A 255 16.33 3.41 -9.33
N VAL A 256 15.27 3.42 -10.14
CA VAL A 256 15.36 3.75 -11.58
C VAL A 256 15.72 5.22 -11.78
N GLU A 257 15.07 6.12 -11.04
CA GLU A 257 15.25 7.57 -11.18
C GLU A 257 16.64 8.05 -10.71
N ASN A 258 17.16 7.49 -9.62
CA ASN A 258 18.39 7.98 -8.99
C ASN A 258 19.63 7.13 -9.31
N GLY A 259 19.48 6.04 -10.05
CA GLY A 259 20.59 5.16 -10.42
C GLY A 259 21.39 4.71 -9.20
N ILE A 260 22.72 4.85 -9.24
CA ILE A 260 23.61 4.44 -8.14
C ILE A 260 23.40 5.24 -6.83
N PHE A 261 22.71 6.37 -6.88
CA PHE A 261 22.47 7.24 -5.72
C PHE A 261 21.13 6.97 -5.02
N TRP A 262 20.43 5.89 -5.38
CA TRP A 262 19.09 5.58 -4.88
C TRP A 262 18.99 5.39 -3.36
N ALA A 263 20.10 5.01 -2.72
CA ALA A 263 20.22 4.84 -1.28
C ALA A 263 21.18 5.87 -0.64
N SER A 264 21.51 6.95 -1.36
CA SER A 264 22.34 8.07 -0.85
C SER A 264 21.51 9.08 -0.07
#